data_AF-A0A7C7IGQ4-F1
#
_entry.id   AF-A0A7C7IGQ4-F1
#
_cell.length_a   1.000
_cell.length_b   1.000
_cell.length_c   1.000
_cell.angle_alpha   90.00
_cell.angle_beta   90.00
_cell.angle_gamma   90.00
#
_symmetry.space_group_name_H-M   'P 1'
#
loop_
_entity.id
_entity.type
_entity.pdbx_description
1 polymer ?
#
loop_
_entity_poly.entity_id
_entity_poly.type
_entity_poly.pdbx_seq_one_letter_code
_entity_poly.pdbx_strand_id
1 'polypeptide(L)'
;MSSILIARSKSLMKRTTQITFFIISSILLISSCAIFIPGYSEYSSAKKYYQIGDYDSAVHSISRSLQIKADNQKGIALLELAYPLAVTRHQSNINMLNTLEDASKWPDLVYEYEALENLGNQVELLKSILKIQMNYNLTLAVGDYFDELKKARPLAADYHYTKGMKYRDDISKKSQKEAAINFKLAQKFVANYKNAQQLYEETRAAATITLLIRPFSGNINVASFIRNQMMMQQTTAS
;
A
#
# COMPACT_ATOMS: atom_id res chain seq x y z
N MET A 1 17.49 -0.91 76.58
CA MET A 1 18.37 -0.39 75.51
C MET A 1 18.16 -1.06 74.15
N SER A 2 17.72 -2.33 74.08
CA SER A 2 17.53 -3.09 72.83
C SER A 2 16.38 -2.60 71.92
N SER A 3 15.25 -2.18 72.49
CA SER A 3 14.02 -1.86 71.72
C SER A 3 14.14 -0.61 70.83
N ILE A 4 14.92 0.39 71.27
CA ILE A 4 15.11 1.66 70.55
C ILE A 4 16.00 1.46 69.31
N LEU A 5 17.02 0.61 69.41
CA LEU A 5 17.92 0.27 68.30
C LEU A 5 17.19 -0.48 67.19
N ILE A 6 16.28 -1.40 67.55
CA ILE A 6 15.46 -2.17 66.59
C ILE A 6 14.43 -1.27 65.89
N ALA A 7 13.81 -0.32 66.59
CA ALA A 7 12.88 0.62 65.99
C ALA A 7 13.57 1.58 65.00
N ARG A 8 14.79 2.04 65.34
CA ARG A 8 15.60 2.91 64.48
C ARG A 8 16.07 2.20 63.21
N SER A 9 16.47 0.92 63.30
CA SER A 9 16.89 0.14 62.12
C SER A 9 15.73 -0.13 61.15
N LYS A 10 14.52 -0.45 61.68
CA LYS A 10 13.31 -0.63 60.85
C LYS A 10 12.89 0.65 60.13
N SER A 11 13.02 1.81 60.77
CA SER A 11 12.77 3.13 60.18
C SER A 11 13.72 3.45 59.01
N LEU A 12 15.02 3.22 59.19
CA LEU A 12 16.04 3.40 58.16
C LEU A 12 15.84 2.46 56.97
N MET A 13 15.46 1.21 57.23
CA MET A 13 15.18 0.22 56.19
C MET A 13 13.94 0.59 55.37
N LYS A 14 12.85 1.06 56.01
CA LYS A 14 11.64 1.52 55.31
C LYS A 14 11.89 2.75 54.42
N ARG A 15 12.73 3.68 54.89
CA ARG A 15 13.12 4.88 54.13
C ARG A 15 14.00 4.54 52.92
N THR A 16 14.94 3.61 53.07
CA THR A 16 15.77 3.13 51.94
C THR A 16 14.93 2.39 50.90
N THR A 17 14.00 1.52 51.32
CA THR A 17 13.08 0.83 50.40
C THR A 17 12.16 1.80 49.66
N GLN A 18 11.65 2.85 50.33
CA GLN A 18 10.87 3.91 49.67
C GLN A 18 11.69 4.68 48.64
N ILE A 19 12.92 5.08 48.98
CA ILE A 19 13.80 5.80 48.05
C ILE A 19 14.13 4.93 46.83
N THR A 20 14.43 3.65 47.02
CA THR A 20 14.68 2.73 45.89
C THR A 20 13.44 2.57 45.01
N PHE A 21 12.24 2.52 45.59
CA PHE A 21 11.00 2.45 44.82
C PHE A 21 10.76 3.72 44.00
N PHE A 22 11.00 4.90 44.57
CA PHE A 22 10.90 6.18 43.83
C PHE A 22 11.93 6.31 42.71
N ILE A 23 13.15 5.81 42.91
CA ILE A 23 14.21 5.78 41.88
C ILE A 23 13.84 4.83 40.74
N ILE A 24 13.37 3.62 41.04
CA ILE A 24 12.96 2.64 40.02
C ILE A 24 11.75 3.15 39.22
N SER A 25 10.77 3.76 39.91
CA SER A 25 9.60 4.38 39.28
C SER A 25 10.00 5.55 38.35
N SER A 26 10.97 6.37 38.78
CA SER A 26 11.51 7.45 37.93
C SER A 26 12.25 6.90 36.70
N ILE A 27 13.05 5.84 36.84
CA ILE A 27 13.73 5.19 35.69
C ILE A 27 12.72 4.61 34.68
N LEU A 28 11.62 4.03 35.16
CA LEU A 28 10.54 3.52 34.32
C LEU A 28 9.80 4.66 33.58
N LEU A 29 9.66 5.83 34.19
CA LEU A 29 9.06 6.99 33.55
C LEU A 29 9.98 7.60 32.47
N ILE A 30 11.29 7.66 32.69
CA ILE A 30 12.26 8.25 31.74
C ILE A 30 12.53 7.34 30.53
N SER A 31 12.43 6.02 30.69
CA SER A 31 12.62 5.05 29.58
C SER A 31 11.49 5.05 28.54
N SER A 32 10.34 5.65 28.86
CA SER A 32 9.22 5.83 27.91
C SER A 32 9.51 6.84 26.79
N CYS A 33 10.44 7.77 27.00
CA CYS A 33 10.72 8.85 26.05
C CYS A 33 11.46 8.37 24.78
N ALA A 34 12.13 7.20 24.83
CA ALA A 34 12.84 6.65 23.66
C ALA A 34 11.90 6.19 22.53
N ILE A 35 10.61 6.00 22.82
CA ILE A 35 9.59 5.53 21.86
C ILE A 35 8.95 6.73 21.12
N PHE A 36 9.09 7.95 21.65
CA PHE A 36 8.44 9.15 21.12
C PHE A 36 9.38 10.07 20.35
N ILE A 37 10.38 9.51 19.66
CA ILE A 37 11.21 10.29 18.74
C ILE A 37 10.42 10.44 17.42
N PRO A 38 10.04 11.67 17.02
CA PRO A 38 9.33 11.89 15.76
C PRO A 38 10.10 11.29 14.58
N GLY A 39 9.40 10.54 13.72
CA GLY A 39 9.98 9.89 12.54
C GLY A 39 10.68 8.55 12.80
N TYR A 40 10.76 8.08 14.04
CA TYR A 40 11.43 6.81 14.38
C TYR A 40 10.65 5.58 13.91
N SER A 41 9.31 5.58 13.98
CA SER A 41 8.50 4.47 13.50
C SER A 41 8.69 4.23 11.99
N GLU A 42 8.79 5.30 11.22
CA GLU A 42 9.03 5.32 9.79
C GLU A 42 10.42 4.80 9.47
N TYR A 43 11.45 5.27 10.18
CA TYR A 43 12.82 4.75 10.05
C TYR A 43 12.90 3.26 10.38
N SER A 44 12.26 2.82 11.46
CA SER A 44 12.23 1.41 11.87
C SER A 44 11.55 0.54 10.81
N SER A 45 10.45 1.03 10.24
CA SER A 45 9.75 0.35 9.14
C SER A 45 10.62 0.28 7.89
N ALA A 46 11.28 1.39 7.52
CA ALA A 46 12.21 1.43 6.39
C ALA A 46 13.32 0.38 6.52
N LYS A 47 13.90 0.25 7.72
CA LYS A 47 14.92 -0.77 8.00
C LYS A 47 14.38 -2.20 7.81
N LYS A 48 13.16 -2.47 8.27
CA LYS A 48 12.51 -3.78 8.08
C LYS A 48 12.30 -4.08 6.60
N TYR A 49 11.79 -3.11 5.84
CA TYR A 49 11.56 -3.27 4.40
C TYR A 49 12.87 -3.52 3.64
N TYR A 50 13.92 -2.76 3.96
CA TYR A 50 15.24 -2.98 3.39
C TYR A 50 15.78 -4.38 3.68
N GLN A 51 15.61 -4.89 4.91
CA GLN A 51 16.07 -6.22 5.30
C GLN A 51 15.39 -7.36 4.55
N ILE A 52 14.14 -7.17 4.11
CA ILE A 52 13.39 -8.18 3.34
C ILE A 52 13.49 -7.96 1.82
N GLY A 53 14.27 -6.97 1.37
CA GLY A 53 14.45 -6.66 -0.05
C GLY A 53 13.31 -5.85 -0.69
N ASP A 54 12.37 -5.32 0.11
CA ASP A 54 11.32 -4.43 -0.35
C ASP A 54 11.84 -2.98 -0.38
N TYR A 55 12.67 -2.69 -1.38
CA TYR A 55 13.39 -1.41 -1.45
C TYR A 55 12.46 -0.22 -1.72
N ASP A 56 11.35 -0.39 -2.42
CA ASP A 56 10.37 0.66 -2.66
C ASP A 56 9.71 1.12 -1.35
N SER A 57 9.22 0.17 -0.55
CA SER A 57 8.65 0.46 0.76
C SER A 57 9.70 1.03 1.71
N ALA A 58 10.97 0.61 1.56
CA ALA A 58 12.08 1.18 2.32
C ALA A 58 12.30 2.66 1.96
N VAL A 59 12.36 3.01 0.67
CA VAL A 59 12.50 4.39 0.18
C VAL A 59 11.30 5.24 0.61
N HIS A 60 10.08 4.73 0.47
CA HIS A 60 8.86 5.41 0.91
C HIS A 60 8.89 5.74 2.40
N SER A 61 9.20 4.73 3.23
CA SER A 61 9.23 4.88 4.68
C SER A 61 10.35 5.82 5.11
N ILE A 62 11.55 5.73 4.51
CA ILE A 62 12.66 6.60 4.89
C ILE A 62 12.46 8.04 4.41
N SER A 63 11.81 8.25 3.26
CA SER A 63 11.43 9.58 2.81
C SER A 63 10.52 10.27 3.83
N ARG A 64 9.49 9.57 4.32
CA ARG A 64 8.62 10.10 5.37
C ARG A 64 9.38 10.37 6.67
N SER A 65 10.30 9.48 7.06
CA SER A 65 11.15 9.68 8.25
C SER A 65 11.99 10.96 8.15
N LEU A 66 12.65 11.18 7.00
CA LEU A 66 13.52 12.33 6.77
C LEU A 66 12.75 13.65 6.57
N GLN A 67 11.50 13.59 6.10
CA GLN A 67 10.60 14.75 6.10
C GLN A 67 10.24 15.20 7.52
N ILE A 68 10.11 14.24 8.47
CA ILE A 68 9.84 14.54 9.87
C ILE A 68 11.12 14.97 10.59
N LYS A 69 12.25 14.31 10.28
CA LYS A 69 13.53 14.49 10.96
C LYS A 69 14.70 14.42 9.97
N ALA A 70 15.03 15.56 9.36
CA ALA A 70 16.06 15.66 8.33
C ALA A 70 17.49 15.40 8.82
N ASP A 71 17.77 15.61 10.12
CA ASP A 71 19.09 15.41 10.71
C ASP A 71 19.41 13.93 11.01
N ASN A 72 18.51 13.00 10.70
CA ASN A 72 18.71 11.57 10.89
C ASN A 72 19.74 11.01 9.89
N GLN A 73 21.02 11.07 10.27
CA GLN A 73 22.14 10.58 9.45
C GLN A 73 22.02 9.10 9.05
N LYS A 74 21.49 8.25 9.94
CA LYS A 74 21.23 6.84 9.61
C LYS A 74 20.14 6.69 8.57
N GLY A 75 19.17 7.59 8.57
CA GLY A 75 18.12 7.65 7.58
C GLY A 75 18.65 8.06 6.21
N ILE A 76 19.49 9.08 6.14
CA ILE A 76 20.15 9.51 4.90
C ILE A 76 20.97 8.34 4.32
N ALA A 77 21.81 7.70 5.14
CA ALA A 77 22.59 6.55 4.70
C ALA A 77 21.72 5.37 4.22
N LEU A 78 20.59 5.10 4.88
CA LEU A 78 19.66 4.06 4.44
C LEU A 78 18.99 4.40 3.10
N LEU A 79 18.63 5.67 2.86
CA LEU A 79 18.10 6.13 1.58
C LEU A 79 19.12 5.93 0.46
N GLU A 80 20.38 6.31 0.69
CA GLU A 80 21.46 6.19 -0.30
C GLU A 80 21.78 4.73 -0.66
N LEU A 81 21.47 3.78 0.24
CA LEU A 81 21.57 2.34 -0.04
C LEU A 81 20.31 1.80 -0.73
N ALA A 82 19.13 2.16 -0.25
CA ALA A 82 17.87 1.56 -0.70
C ALA A 82 17.45 2.05 -2.10
N TYR A 83 17.61 3.35 -2.38
CA TYR A 83 17.14 3.94 -3.62
C TYR A 83 17.80 3.35 -4.88
N PRO A 84 19.14 3.22 -4.97
CA PRO A 84 19.77 2.61 -6.14
C PRO A 84 19.34 1.15 -6.38
N LEU A 85 19.08 0.41 -5.30
CA LEU A 85 18.60 -0.98 -5.39
C LEU A 85 17.16 -1.05 -5.91
N ALA A 86 16.28 -0.15 -5.46
CA ALA A 86 14.92 -0.03 -5.99
C ALA A 86 14.95 0.31 -7.49
N VAL A 87 15.73 1.32 -7.89
CA VAL A 87 15.88 1.72 -9.30
C VAL A 87 16.42 0.56 -10.15
N THR A 88 17.45 -0.13 -9.68
CA THR A 88 18.05 -1.26 -10.41
C THR A 88 17.03 -2.38 -10.64
N ARG A 89 16.18 -2.66 -9.64
CA ARG A 89 15.12 -3.68 -9.75
C ARG A 89 14.12 -3.32 -10.85
N HIS A 90 13.59 -2.10 -10.85
CA HIS A 90 12.66 -1.64 -11.88
C HIS A 90 13.30 -1.62 -13.27
N GLN A 91 14.56 -1.15 -13.38
CA GLN A 91 15.27 -1.14 -14.65
C GLN A 91 15.48 -2.56 -15.20
N SER A 92 15.76 -3.53 -14.33
CA SER A 92 15.86 -4.95 -14.72
C SER A 92 14.53 -5.48 -15.25
N ASN A 93 13.42 -5.14 -14.58
CA ASN A 93 12.07 -5.53 -15.03
C ASN A 93 11.73 -4.91 -16.39
N ILE A 94 12.02 -3.62 -16.58
CA ILE A 94 11.85 -2.94 -17.88
C ILE A 94 12.66 -3.64 -18.97
N ASN A 95 13.92 -3.98 -18.70
CA ASN A 95 14.76 -4.68 -19.66
C ASN A 95 14.16 -6.04 -20.05
N MET A 96 13.66 -6.81 -19.07
CA MET A 96 12.96 -8.07 -19.30
C MET A 96 11.68 -7.88 -20.12
N LEU A 97 10.81 -6.95 -19.74
CA LEU A 97 9.57 -6.65 -20.45
C LEU A 97 9.81 -6.21 -21.89
N ASN A 98 10.89 -5.48 -22.15
CA ASN A 98 11.27 -5.06 -23.50
C ASN A 98 11.69 -6.21 -24.41
N THR A 99 12.04 -7.38 -23.86
CA THR A 99 12.29 -8.61 -24.66
C THR A 99 11.01 -9.24 -25.20
N LEU A 100 9.84 -8.94 -24.61
CA LEU A 100 8.57 -9.49 -25.08
C LEU A 100 8.14 -8.80 -26.38
N GLU A 101 7.68 -9.58 -27.35
CA GLU A 101 7.25 -9.05 -28.64
C GLU A 101 5.79 -8.59 -28.63
N ASP A 102 4.97 -9.20 -27.77
CA ASP A 102 3.53 -8.97 -27.77
C ASP A 102 3.10 -7.78 -26.90
N ALA A 103 1.84 -7.35 -27.08
CA ALA A 103 1.30 -6.17 -26.43
C ALA A 103 1.06 -6.31 -24.92
N SER A 104 1.18 -7.52 -24.35
CA SER A 104 0.94 -7.74 -22.91
C SER A 104 1.94 -7.03 -22.00
N LYS A 105 3.12 -6.65 -22.51
CA LYS A 105 4.13 -5.90 -21.76
C LYS A 105 3.74 -4.47 -21.40
N TRP A 106 2.85 -3.85 -22.18
CA TRP A 106 2.63 -2.41 -22.07
C TRP A 106 2.06 -1.95 -20.72
N PRO A 107 1.05 -2.62 -20.14
CA PRO A 107 0.58 -2.30 -18.78
C PRO A 107 1.69 -2.38 -17.74
N ASP A 108 2.52 -3.42 -17.78
CA ASP A 108 3.58 -3.62 -16.80
C ASP A 108 4.69 -2.58 -16.98
N LEU A 109 5.05 -2.23 -18.22
CA LEU A 109 5.98 -1.13 -18.50
C LEU A 109 5.49 0.19 -17.89
N VAL A 110 4.19 0.52 -18.00
CA VAL A 110 3.64 1.72 -17.36
C VAL A 110 3.85 1.67 -15.84
N TYR A 111 3.58 0.53 -15.20
CA TYR A 111 3.77 0.39 -13.76
C TYR A 111 5.23 0.54 -13.33
N GLU A 112 6.18 0.00 -14.08
CA GLU A 112 7.61 0.14 -13.80
C GLU A 112 8.07 1.60 -13.94
N TYR A 113 7.63 2.31 -15.00
CA TYR A 113 7.97 3.72 -15.17
C TYR A 113 7.32 4.61 -14.11
N GLU A 114 6.05 4.37 -13.75
CA GLU A 114 5.38 5.11 -12.67
C GLU A 114 6.04 4.88 -11.31
N ALA A 115 6.52 3.66 -11.04
CA ALA A 115 7.28 3.37 -9.83
C ALA A 115 8.59 4.16 -9.78
N LEU A 116 9.32 4.23 -10.91
CA LEU A 116 10.55 5.00 -11.02
C LEU A 116 10.33 6.52 -10.87
N GLU A 117 9.29 7.09 -11.50
CA GLU A 117 8.91 8.49 -11.28
C GLU A 117 8.57 8.75 -9.81
N ASN A 118 7.81 7.85 -9.17
CA ASN A 118 7.45 7.99 -7.76
C ASN A 118 8.67 7.94 -6.83
N LEU A 119 9.64 7.06 -7.09
CA LEU A 119 10.91 7.01 -6.36
C LEU A 119 11.71 8.30 -6.59
N GLY A 120 11.79 8.76 -7.84
CA GLY A 120 12.47 10.00 -8.22
C GLY A 120 11.89 11.23 -7.51
N ASN A 121 10.57 11.37 -7.51
CA ASN A 121 9.86 12.46 -6.85
C ASN A 121 10.16 12.53 -5.34
N GLN A 122 10.27 11.37 -4.69
CA GLN A 122 10.67 11.32 -3.27
C GLN A 122 12.11 11.80 -3.06
N VAL A 123 13.04 11.42 -3.95
CA VAL A 123 14.43 11.87 -3.86
C VAL A 123 14.55 13.37 -4.13
N GLU A 124 13.84 13.93 -5.11
CA GLU A 124 13.84 15.37 -5.39
C GLU A 124 13.28 16.19 -4.22
N LEU A 125 12.21 15.69 -3.59
CA LEU A 125 11.69 16.28 -2.35
C LEU A 125 12.76 16.30 -1.25
N LEU A 126 13.46 15.18 -1.04
CA LEU A 126 14.49 15.08 0.00
C LEU A 126 15.75 15.88 -0.33
N LYS A 127 16.16 15.99 -1.60
CA LYS A 127 17.24 16.90 -2.02
C LYS A 127 16.96 18.31 -1.53
N SER A 128 15.73 18.79 -1.74
CA SER A 128 15.30 20.12 -1.32
C SER A 128 15.31 20.27 0.21
N ILE A 129 14.72 19.30 0.93
CA ILE A 129 14.64 19.33 2.41
C ILE A 129 16.03 19.28 3.05
N LEU A 130 16.87 18.33 2.65
CA LEU A 130 18.21 18.15 3.21
C LEU A 130 19.13 19.33 2.88
N LYS A 131 18.97 19.94 1.70
CA LYS A 131 19.70 21.15 1.35
C LYS A 131 19.35 22.32 2.25
N ILE A 132 18.05 22.56 2.48
CA ILE A 132 17.56 23.70 3.28
C ILE A 132 17.86 23.50 4.77
N GLN A 133 17.56 22.32 5.31
CA GLN A 133 17.60 22.09 6.76
C GLN A 133 18.99 21.67 7.27
N MET A 134 19.78 20.99 6.44
CA MET A 134 21.04 20.38 6.85
C MET A 134 22.25 20.86 6.05
N ASN A 135 22.06 21.75 5.05
CA ASN A 135 23.07 22.08 4.04
C ASN A 135 23.73 20.83 3.41
N TYR A 136 22.98 19.74 3.33
CA TYR A 136 23.45 18.47 2.80
C TYR A 136 23.04 18.34 1.33
N ASN A 137 24.01 18.08 0.45
CA ASN A 137 23.76 17.91 -0.99
C ASN A 137 23.58 16.41 -1.29
N LEU A 138 22.35 15.95 -1.38
CA LEU A 138 22.04 14.56 -1.78
C LEU A 138 22.32 14.37 -3.28
N THR A 139 23.21 13.44 -3.64
CA THR A 139 23.74 13.27 -5.01
C THR A 139 23.10 12.12 -5.80
N LEU A 140 21.96 11.61 -5.35
CA LEU A 140 21.24 10.53 -6.04
C LEU A 140 20.68 11.01 -7.40
N ALA A 141 20.99 10.27 -8.46
CA ALA A 141 20.50 10.53 -9.81
C ALA A 141 19.01 10.16 -9.91
N VAL A 142 18.21 11.02 -10.54
CA VAL A 142 16.78 10.80 -10.78
C VAL A 142 16.57 10.71 -12.29
N GLY A 143 15.93 9.64 -12.74
CA GLY A 143 15.58 9.45 -14.14
C GLY A 143 14.31 10.21 -14.52
N ASP A 144 14.23 10.63 -15.78
CA ASP A 144 13.02 11.17 -16.41
C ASP A 144 12.40 10.07 -17.28
N TYR A 145 11.13 9.77 -17.07
CA TYR A 145 10.37 8.72 -17.76
C TYR A 145 9.12 9.26 -18.45
N PHE A 146 9.05 10.58 -18.64
CA PHE A 146 7.88 11.25 -19.21
C PHE A 146 7.55 10.73 -20.62
N ASP A 147 8.55 10.63 -21.49
CA ASP A 147 8.37 10.21 -22.89
C ASP A 147 8.01 8.71 -22.99
N GLU A 148 8.62 7.89 -22.15
CA GLU A 148 8.31 6.46 -22.01
C GLU A 148 6.85 6.26 -21.59
N LEU A 149 6.39 6.99 -20.58
CA LEU A 149 5.00 6.93 -20.11
C LEU A 149 4.02 7.46 -21.15
N LYS A 150 4.36 8.56 -21.83
CA LYS A 150 3.55 9.13 -22.91
C LYS A 150 3.35 8.12 -24.04
N LYS A 151 4.36 7.30 -24.34
CA LYS A 151 4.28 6.20 -25.31
C LYS A 151 3.53 4.98 -24.77
N ALA A 152 3.84 4.54 -23.55
CA ALA A 152 3.35 3.27 -23.01
C ALA A 152 1.87 3.32 -22.58
N ARG A 153 1.39 4.45 -22.04
CA ARG A 153 0.00 4.57 -21.54
C ARG A 153 -1.07 4.29 -22.60
N PRO A 154 -1.03 4.86 -23.82
CA PRO A 154 -1.99 4.52 -24.88
C PRO A 154 -1.94 3.04 -25.28
N LEU A 155 -0.76 2.43 -25.30
CA LEU A 155 -0.58 1.03 -25.68
C LEU A 155 -1.12 0.07 -24.60
N ALA A 156 -0.92 0.41 -23.32
CA ALA A 156 -1.52 -0.30 -22.20
C ALA A 156 -3.06 -0.20 -22.21
N ALA A 157 -3.58 0.99 -22.51
CA ALA A 157 -5.02 1.21 -22.67
C ALA A 157 -5.59 0.36 -23.81
N ASP A 158 -4.92 0.33 -24.96
CA ASP A 158 -5.36 -0.46 -26.11
C ASP A 158 -5.34 -1.96 -25.86
N TYR A 159 -4.31 -2.47 -25.17
CA TYR A 159 -4.23 -3.86 -24.78
C TYR A 159 -5.43 -4.29 -23.94
N HIS A 160 -5.76 -3.52 -22.90
CA HIS A 160 -6.92 -3.81 -22.05
C HIS A 160 -8.24 -3.61 -22.79
N TYR A 161 -8.37 -2.58 -23.61
CA TYR A 161 -9.56 -2.39 -24.45
C TYR A 161 -9.80 -3.60 -25.35
N THR A 162 -8.76 -4.09 -26.02
CA THR A 162 -8.82 -5.27 -26.89
C THR A 162 -9.19 -6.54 -26.11
N LYS A 163 -8.65 -6.73 -24.90
CA LYS A 163 -9.09 -7.82 -24.02
C LYS A 163 -10.55 -7.68 -23.61
N GLY A 164 -11.00 -6.47 -23.27
CA GLY A 164 -12.38 -6.17 -22.93
C GLY A 164 -13.34 -6.56 -24.05
N MET A 165 -12.99 -6.23 -25.29
CA MET A 165 -13.73 -6.64 -26.48
C MET A 165 -13.83 -8.17 -26.61
N LYS A 166 -12.71 -8.88 -26.48
CA LYS A 166 -12.68 -10.36 -26.55
C LYS A 166 -13.55 -11.02 -25.48
N TYR A 167 -13.50 -10.54 -24.24
CA TYR A 167 -14.34 -11.09 -23.17
C TYR A 167 -15.82 -10.76 -23.35
N ARG A 168 -16.13 -9.60 -23.94
CA ARG A 168 -17.52 -9.17 -24.19
C ARG A 168 -18.26 -10.10 -25.15
N ASP A 169 -17.55 -10.82 -26.03
CA ASP A 169 -18.13 -11.76 -26.99
C ASP A 169 -18.84 -12.95 -26.32
N ASP A 170 -18.42 -13.34 -25.11
CA ASP A 170 -19.11 -14.35 -24.30
C ASP A 170 -20.10 -13.68 -23.32
N ILE A 171 -21.39 -13.99 -23.48
CA ILE A 171 -22.49 -13.46 -22.67
C ILE A 171 -22.52 -13.98 -21.23
N SER A 172 -21.65 -14.94 -20.88
CA SER A 172 -21.56 -15.45 -19.51
C SER A 172 -21.22 -14.34 -18.52
N LYS A 173 -21.87 -14.32 -17.35
CA LYS A 173 -21.61 -13.29 -16.33
C LYS A 173 -20.15 -13.19 -15.92
N LYS A 174 -19.45 -14.33 -15.90
CA LYS A 174 -18.01 -14.38 -15.63
C LYS A 174 -17.23 -13.62 -16.70
N SER A 175 -17.47 -13.89 -17.97
CA SER A 175 -16.77 -13.20 -19.05
C SER A 175 -17.13 -11.71 -19.11
N GLN A 176 -18.41 -11.36 -18.92
CA GLN A 176 -18.83 -9.95 -18.83
C GLN A 176 -18.15 -9.20 -17.68
N LYS A 177 -17.90 -9.86 -16.54
CA LYS A 177 -17.13 -9.28 -15.44
C LYS A 177 -15.68 -9.00 -15.86
N GLU A 178 -15.03 -9.95 -16.54
CA GLU A 178 -13.67 -9.76 -17.05
C GLU A 178 -13.60 -8.64 -18.11
N ALA A 179 -14.61 -8.52 -18.96
CA ALA A 179 -14.74 -7.43 -19.91
C ALA A 179 -14.82 -6.07 -19.19
N ALA A 180 -15.69 -5.95 -18.19
CA ALA A 180 -15.83 -4.73 -17.39
C ALA A 180 -14.52 -4.35 -16.67
N ILE A 181 -13.81 -5.32 -16.09
CA ILE A 181 -12.50 -5.08 -15.46
C ILE A 181 -11.52 -4.50 -16.48
N ASN A 182 -11.44 -5.10 -17.67
CA ASN A 182 -10.53 -4.65 -18.71
C ASN A 182 -10.88 -3.26 -19.26
N PHE A 183 -12.16 -2.93 -19.48
CA PHE A 183 -12.53 -1.56 -19.87
C PHE A 183 -12.23 -0.54 -18.78
N LYS A 184 -12.39 -0.89 -17.50
CA LYS A 184 -11.97 -0.02 -16.39
C LYS A 184 -10.45 0.16 -16.35
N LEU A 185 -9.67 -0.88 -16.63
CA LEU A 185 -8.21 -0.79 -16.73
C LEU A 185 -7.76 0.07 -17.91
N ALA A 186 -8.41 -0.03 -19.07
CA ALA A 186 -8.10 0.84 -20.20
C ALA A 186 -8.24 2.33 -19.83
N GLN A 187 -9.32 2.67 -19.10
CA GLN A 187 -9.57 4.02 -18.61
C GLN A 187 -8.59 4.49 -17.53
N LYS A 188 -8.01 3.56 -16.74
CA LYS A 188 -6.97 3.86 -15.76
C LYS A 188 -5.70 4.38 -16.45
N PHE A 189 -5.33 3.79 -17.59
CA PHE A 189 -4.14 4.20 -18.34
C PHE A 189 -4.36 5.45 -19.18
N VAL A 190 -5.52 5.57 -19.82
CA VAL A 190 -5.92 6.77 -20.57
C VAL A 190 -7.37 7.11 -20.26
N ALA A 191 -7.59 8.26 -19.64
CA ALA A 191 -8.94 8.74 -19.36
C ALA A 191 -9.75 8.90 -20.67
N ASN A 192 -11.02 8.51 -20.66
CA ASN A 192 -11.91 8.56 -21.82
C ASN A 192 -11.35 7.81 -23.06
N TYR A 193 -10.63 6.70 -22.86
CA TYR A 193 -10.10 5.90 -23.97
C TYR A 193 -11.22 5.32 -24.84
N LYS A 194 -11.38 5.84 -26.06
CA LYS A 194 -12.44 5.43 -27.01
C LYS A 194 -13.82 5.46 -26.33
N ASN A 195 -14.64 4.43 -26.54
CA ASN A 195 -15.92 4.22 -25.84
C ASN A 195 -15.80 3.28 -24.64
N ALA A 196 -14.62 3.14 -24.02
CA ALA A 196 -14.40 2.21 -22.91
C ALA A 196 -15.33 2.46 -21.72
N GLN A 197 -15.71 3.71 -21.44
CA GLN A 197 -16.65 4.02 -20.36
C GLN A 197 -18.04 3.43 -20.62
N GLN A 198 -18.57 3.61 -21.84
CA GLN A 198 -19.86 3.03 -22.22
C GLN A 198 -19.82 1.49 -22.14
N LEU A 199 -18.77 0.88 -22.71
CA LEU A 199 -18.62 -0.57 -22.69
C LEU A 199 -18.43 -1.14 -21.29
N TYR A 200 -17.76 -0.40 -20.39
CA TYR A 200 -17.67 -0.73 -18.98
C TYR A 200 -19.05 -0.79 -18.33
N GLU A 201 -19.90 0.21 -18.56
CA GLU A 201 -21.26 0.26 -17.99
C GLU A 201 -22.13 -0.90 -18.49
N GLU A 202 -22.11 -1.16 -19.81
CA GLU A 202 -22.84 -2.27 -20.43
C GLU A 202 -22.44 -3.63 -19.85
N THR A 203 -21.13 -3.93 -19.85
CA THR A 203 -20.60 -5.23 -19.40
C THR A 203 -20.72 -5.40 -17.89
N ARG A 204 -20.60 -4.32 -17.11
CA ARG A 204 -20.86 -4.33 -15.66
C ARG A 204 -22.32 -4.66 -15.36
N ALA A 205 -23.26 -4.08 -16.10
CA ALA A 205 -24.68 -4.40 -15.95
C ALA A 205 -24.95 -5.88 -16.27
N ALA A 206 -24.40 -6.39 -17.38
CA ALA A 206 -24.53 -7.80 -17.76
C ALA A 206 -23.91 -8.78 -16.72
N ALA A 207 -22.80 -8.39 -16.10
CA ALA A 207 -22.13 -9.14 -15.05
C ALA A 207 -22.87 -9.15 -13.69
N THR A 208 -23.85 -8.25 -13.48
CA THR A 208 -24.49 -8.06 -12.18
C THR A 208 -25.32 -9.28 -11.78
N ILE A 209 -25.13 -9.74 -10.54
CA ILE A 209 -25.95 -10.78 -9.91
C ILE A 209 -26.81 -10.12 -8.84
N THR A 210 -28.13 -10.17 -9.01
CA THR A 210 -29.08 -9.69 -8.01
C THR A 210 -29.36 -10.81 -7.03
N LEU A 211 -28.87 -10.68 -5.79
CA LEU A 211 -29.18 -11.61 -4.70
C LEU A 211 -30.39 -11.10 -3.92
N LEU A 212 -31.51 -11.81 -3.99
CA LEU A 212 -32.67 -11.53 -3.16
C LEU A 212 -32.50 -12.24 -1.80
N ILE A 213 -32.34 -11.46 -0.73
CA ILE A 213 -32.31 -11.99 0.64
C ILE A 213 -33.66 -11.68 1.28
N ARG A 214 -34.38 -12.73 1.68
CA ARG A 214 -35.64 -12.60 2.41
C ARG A 214 -35.50 -13.28 3.77
N PRO A 215 -35.73 -12.56 4.88
CA PRO A 215 -35.82 -13.20 6.18
C PRO A 215 -37.05 -14.10 6.21
N PHE A 216 -36.92 -15.28 6.80
CA PHE A 216 -38.05 -16.14 7.10
C PHE A 216 -38.01 -16.49 8.59
N SER A 217 -39.19 -16.57 9.20
CA SER A 217 -39.37 -16.87 10.62
C SER A 217 -40.07 -18.21 10.75
N GLY A 218 -39.55 -19.12 11.59
CA GLY A 218 -40.23 -20.36 11.98
C GLY A 218 -39.34 -21.60 12.00
N ASN A 219 -39.84 -22.67 12.63
CA ASN A 219 -39.19 -23.99 12.72
C ASN A 219 -39.44 -24.84 11.45
N ILE A 220 -39.59 -24.18 10.30
CA ILE A 220 -39.99 -24.78 9.03
C ILE A 220 -38.76 -25.14 8.20
N ASN A 221 -38.78 -26.33 7.59
CA ASN A 221 -37.73 -26.78 6.69
C ASN A 221 -37.55 -25.77 5.53
N VAL A 222 -36.32 -25.29 5.33
CA VAL A 222 -35.97 -24.31 4.28
C VAL A 222 -36.47 -24.75 2.89
N ALA A 223 -36.47 -26.05 2.61
CA ALA A 223 -36.94 -26.59 1.35
C ALA A 223 -38.46 -26.40 1.13
N SER A 224 -39.29 -26.49 2.18
CA SER A 224 -40.74 -26.28 2.05
C SER A 224 -41.08 -24.81 1.88
N PHE A 225 -40.37 -23.91 2.57
CA PHE A 225 -40.49 -22.47 2.37
C PHE A 225 -40.16 -22.07 0.93
N ILE A 226 -39.01 -22.52 0.39
CA ILE A 226 -38.60 -22.22 -0.99
C ILE A 226 -39.62 -22.76 -2.00
N ARG A 227 -40.06 -24.02 -1.85
CA ARG A 227 -41.07 -24.64 -2.74
C ARG A 227 -42.35 -23.80 -2.79
N ASN A 228 -42.89 -23.40 -1.63
CA ASN A 228 -44.12 -22.63 -1.57
C ASN A 228 -43.99 -21.25 -2.23
N GLN A 229 -42.84 -20.60 -2.06
CA GLN A 229 -42.57 -19.30 -2.70
C GLN A 229 -42.45 -19.42 -4.23
N MET A 230 -41.78 -20.47 -4.73
CA MET A 230 -41.68 -20.73 -6.17
C MET A 230 -43.05 -21.00 -6.79
N MET A 231 -43.89 -21.80 -6.13
CA MET A 231 -45.25 -22.07 -6.59
C MET A 231 -46.09 -20.80 -6.66
N MET A 232 -46.02 -19.92 -5.65
CA MET A 232 -46.77 -18.66 -5.67
C MET A 232 -46.34 -17.71 -6.80
N GLN A 233 -45.04 -17.65 -7.12
CA GLN A 233 -44.56 -16.82 -8.23
C GLN A 233 -44.94 -17.36 -9.61
N GLN A 234 -45.11 -18.67 -9.76
CA GLN A 234 -45.58 -19.27 -11.03
C GLN A 234 -47.06 -19.01 -11.28
N THR A 235 -47.88 -19.04 -10.23
CA THR A 235 -49.33 -18.79 -10.33
C THR A 235 -49.68 -17.33 -10.64
N THR A 236 -48.82 -16.38 -10.24
CA THR A 236 -49.04 -14.94 -10.50
C THR A 236 -48.48 -14.45 -11.84
N ALA A 237 -47.77 -15.32 -12.58
CA ALA A 237 -47.21 -15.03 -13.90
C ALA A 237 -48.04 -15.61 -15.06
N SER A 238 -49.22 -16.18 -14.78
CA SER A 238 -50.25 -16.60 -15.75
C SER A 238 -51.44 -15.65 -15.72
#